data_AF-A0A9Q0PA29-F1
#
_entry.id   AF-A0A9Q0PA29-F1
#
_cell.length_a   1.000
_cell.length_b   1.000
_cell.length_c   1.000
_cell.angle_alpha   90.00
_cell.angle_beta   90.00
_cell.angle_gamma   90.00
#
_symmetry.space_group_name_H-M   'P 1'
#
loop_
_entity.id
_entity.type
_entity.pdbx_description
1 polymer ?
#
loop_
_entity_poly.entity_id
_entity_poly.type
_entity_poly.pdbx_seq_one_letter_code
_entity_poly.pdbx_strand_id
1 'polypeptide(L)'
;MALQFRAFCCILEFQLHNKAKLFKDASLKHVFLMNNIHYMVQKVENSELQFILGEEWIREHNWEFQQHVMNYKSITWSPVLSLLKDEGNPNSNAVSKTHVEKKFRSFYHGFEKVCRAQTACSIPDDQLREDLRNSISLKVNHAYQKFVERHTDHVSDKRIEYISDHLQNCLLQLFKGSQIKIIAQPC
;
A
#
# COMPACT_ATOMS: atom_id res chain seq x y z
N MET A 1 -34.30 16.19 -11.87
CA MET A 1 -32.88 16.16 -12.21
C MET A 1 -32.01 15.60 -11.07
N ALA A 2 -32.04 16.14 -9.84
CA ALA A 2 -31.21 15.63 -8.74
C ALA A 2 -31.36 14.13 -8.43
N LEU A 3 -32.60 13.61 -8.41
CA LEU A 3 -32.88 12.18 -8.20
C LEU A 3 -32.28 11.28 -9.30
N GLN A 4 -32.22 11.76 -10.54
CA GLN A 4 -31.66 10.99 -11.65
C GLN A 4 -30.14 10.86 -11.54
N PHE A 5 -29.45 11.95 -11.16
CA PHE A 5 -28.00 11.92 -10.91
C PHE A 5 -27.64 11.06 -9.71
N ARG A 6 -28.39 11.15 -8.60
CA ARG A 6 -28.21 10.25 -7.46
C ARG A 6 -28.38 8.79 -7.85
N ALA A 7 -29.46 8.46 -8.56
CA ALA A 7 -29.70 7.10 -9.04
C ALA A 7 -28.56 6.60 -9.95
N PHE A 8 -28.05 7.46 -10.84
CA PHE A 8 -26.92 7.13 -11.70
C PHE A 8 -25.65 6.81 -10.89
N CYS A 9 -25.28 7.66 -9.92
CA CYS A 9 -24.14 7.41 -9.05
C CYS A 9 -24.29 6.09 -8.28
N CYS A 10 -25.45 5.83 -7.67
CA CYS A 10 -25.69 4.57 -6.95
C CYS A 10 -25.59 3.34 -7.87
N ILE A 11 -26.09 3.42 -9.11
CA ILE A 11 -25.97 2.33 -10.09
C ILE A 11 -24.49 2.12 -10.44
N LEU A 12 -23.74 3.20 -10.68
CA LEU A 12 -22.32 3.12 -10.98
C LEU A 12 -21.53 2.49 -9.84
N GLU A 13 -21.72 2.96 -8.60
CA GLU A 13 -21.11 2.39 -7.39
C GLU A 13 -21.42 0.89 -7.25
N PHE A 14 -22.67 0.50 -7.43
CA PHE A 14 -23.07 -0.91 -7.39
C PHE A 14 -22.33 -1.75 -8.44
N GLN A 15 -22.18 -1.24 -9.67
CA GLN A 15 -21.43 -1.92 -10.72
C GLN A 15 -19.94 -2.02 -10.40
N LEU A 16 -19.34 -0.95 -9.85
CA LEU A 16 -17.96 -0.95 -9.40
C LEU A 16 -17.72 -1.99 -8.30
N HIS A 17 -18.58 -2.05 -7.28
CA HIS A 17 -18.51 -3.05 -6.22
C HIS A 17 -18.67 -4.48 -6.74
N ASN A 18 -19.57 -4.71 -7.69
CA ASN A 18 -19.72 -6.03 -8.31
C ASN A 18 -18.49 -6.42 -9.14
N LYS A 19 -17.91 -5.47 -9.89
CA LYS A 19 -16.68 -5.71 -10.64
C LYS A 19 -15.49 -5.97 -9.71
N ALA A 20 -15.42 -5.28 -8.57
CA ALA A 20 -14.40 -5.50 -7.56
C ALA A 20 -14.42 -6.94 -7.02
N LYS A 21 -15.58 -7.59 -6.94
CA LYS A 21 -15.68 -8.99 -6.49
C LYS A 21 -14.91 -9.97 -7.38
N LEU A 22 -14.67 -9.63 -8.65
CA LEU A 22 -13.99 -10.48 -9.64
C LEU A 22 -12.47 -10.58 -9.41
N PHE A 23 -11.86 -9.63 -8.71
CA PHE A 23 -10.44 -9.72 -8.38
C PHE A 23 -10.23 -10.87 -7.38
N LYS A 24 -9.21 -11.70 -7.61
CA LYS A 24 -8.85 -12.75 -6.63
C LYS A 24 -8.05 -12.18 -5.46
N ASP A 25 -7.17 -11.23 -5.74
CA ASP A 25 -6.37 -10.53 -4.74
C ASP A 25 -7.18 -9.40 -4.10
N ALA A 26 -7.35 -9.47 -2.78
CA ALA A 26 -8.08 -8.46 -2.00
C ALA A 26 -7.39 -7.07 -2.04
N SER A 27 -6.07 -7.03 -2.17
CA SER A 27 -5.32 -5.77 -2.34
C SER A 27 -5.76 -5.06 -3.62
N LEU A 28 -5.88 -5.82 -4.73
CA LEU A 28 -6.29 -5.26 -6.02
C LEU A 28 -7.74 -4.77 -6.02
N LYS A 29 -8.62 -5.42 -5.24
CA LYS A 29 -9.99 -4.92 -5.01
C LYS A 29 -9.98 -3.51 -4.45
N HIS A 30 -9.18 -3.30 -3.41
CA HIS A 30 -9.12 -2.00 -2.75
C HIS A 30 -8.46 -0.94 -3.62
N VAL A 31 -7.40 -1.28 -4.37
CA VAL A 31 -6.82 -0.34 -5.36
C VAL A 31 -7.87 0.06 -6.40
N PHE A 32 -8.62 -0.90 -6.94
CA PHE A 32 -9.66 -0.64 -7.93
C PHE A 32 -10.75 0.28 -7.37
N LEU A 33 -11.31 -0.03 -6.19
CA LEU A 33 -12.37 0.77 -5.58
C LEU A 33 -11.88 2.17 -5.21
N MET A 34 -10.71 2.27 -4.58
CA MET A 34 -10.07 3.53 -4.24
C MET A 34 -9.89 4.43 -5.47
N ASN A 35 -9.36 3.91 -6.59
CA ASN A 35 -9.18 4.69 -7.82
C ASN A 35 -10.51 5.21 -8.37
N ASN A 36 -11.54 4.36 -8.43
CA ASN A 36 -12.81 4.75 -9.05
C ASN A 36 -13.63 5.68 -8.15
N ILE A 37 -13.67 5.44 -6.84
CA ILE A 37 -14.38 6.31 -5.89
C ILE A 37 -13.69 7.67 -5.82
N HIS A 38 -12.36 7.72 -5.76
CA HIS A 38 -11.61 8.98 -5.80
C HIS A 38 -11.93 9.77 -7.07
N TYR A 39 -11.92 9.11 -8.22
CA TYR A 39 -12.30 9.73 -9.49
C TYR A 39 -13.74 10.26 -9.48
N MET A 40 -14.70 9.50 -8.94
CA MET A 40 -16.09 9.93 -8.82
C MET A 40 -16.22 11.19 -7.96
N VAL A 41 -15.58 11.19 -6.78
CA VAL A 41 -15.56 12.35 -5.87
C VAL A 41 -14.98 13.57 -6.58
N GLN A 42 -13.80 13.44 -7.20
CA GLN A 42 -13.18 14.53 -7.96
C GLN A 42 -14.09 15.06 -9.07
N LYS A 43 -14.80 14.19 -9.80
CA LYS A 43 -15.73 14.64 -10.86
C LYS A 43 -16.94 15.37 -10.31
N VAL A 44 -17.44 14.97 -9.15
CA VAL A 44 -18.55 15.65 -8.49
C VAL A 44 -18.12 17.02 -7.96
N GLU A 45 -17.01 17.08 -7.23
CA GLU A 45 -16.47 18.32 -6.64
C GLU A 45 -16.11 19.37 -7.71
N ASN A 46 -15.63 18.94 -8.88
CA ASN A 46 -15.24 19.82 -9.97
C ASN A 46 -16.37 20.17 -10.96
N SER A 47 -17.64 19.93 -10.60
CA SER A 47 -18.79 20.25 -11.46
C SER A 47 -19.99 20.77 -10.68
N GLU A 48 -21.06 21.16 -11.38
CA GLU A 48 -22.33 21.55 -10.74
C GLU A 48 -22.99 20.40 -9.95
N LEU A 49 -22.51 19.16 -10.14
CA LEU A 49 -22.99 17.99 -9.41
C LEU A 49 -22.77 18.12 -7.90
N GLN A 50 -21.76 18.86 -7.44
CA GLN A 50 -21.55 19.09 -6.00
C GLN A 50 -22.78 19.73 -5.32
N PHE A 51 -23.46 20.65 -6.02
CA PHE A 51 -24.66 21.31 -5.49
C PHE A 51 -25.91 20.43 -5.60
N ILE A 52 -25.90 19.50 -6.54
CA ILE A 52 -27.01 18.57 -6.79
C ILE A 52 -26.97 17.37 -5.83
N LEU A 53 -25.77 16.82 -5.61
CA LEU A 53 -25.52 15.67 -4.74
C LEU A 53 -25.30 16.08 -3.28
N GLY A 54 -24.79 17.29 -3.06
CA GLY A 54 -24.57 17.88 -1.74
C GLY A 54 -23.30 17.38 -1.05
N GLU A 55 -22.86 18.15 -0.04
CA GLU A 55 -21.64 17.88 0.74
C GLU A 55 -21.67 16.54 1.48
N GLU A 56 -22.85 16.08 1.90
CA GLU A 56 -23.00 14.80 2.59
C GLU A 56 -22.56 13.64 1.70
N TRP A 57 -22.97 13.62 0.43
CA TRP A 57 -22.57 12.60 -0.54
C TRP A 57 -21.05 12.60 -0.71
N ILE A 58 -20.44 13.79 -0.85
CA ILE A 58 -18.99 13.94 -1.00
C ILE A 58 -18.26 13.39 0.24
N ARG A 59 -18.75 13.72 1.44
CA ARG A 59 -18.17 13.26 2.72
C ARG A 59 -18.24 11.74 2.86
N GLU A 60 -19.38 11.13 2.53
CA GLU A 60 -19.57 9.67 2.58
C GLU A 60 -18.61 8.94 1.64
N HIS A 61 -18.45 9.43 0.41
CA HIS A 61 -17.57 8.80 -0.58
C HIS A 61 -16.10 9.03 -0.27
N ASN A 62 -15.74 10.19 0.29
CA ASN A 62 -14.39 10.41 0.82
C ASN A 62 -14.08 9.47 1.98
N TRP A 63 -15.05 9.19 2.87
CA TRP A 63 -14.89 8.20 3.92
C TRP A 63 -14.67 6.79 3.34
N GLU A 64 -15.49 6.37 2.39
CA GLU A 64 -15.34 5.06 1.73
C GLU A 64 -13.98 4.92 1.03
N PHE A 65 -13.56 5.96 0.31
CA PHE A 65 -12.22 6.04 -0.29
C PHE A 65 -11.12 5.81 0.75
N GLN A 66 -11.18 6.50 1.90
CA GLN A 66 -10.20 6.33 2.98
C GLN A 66 -10.25 4.92 3.57
N GLN A 67 -11.42 4.30 3.70
CA GLN A 67 -11.54 2.91 4.14
C GLN A 67 -10.81 1.96 3.17
N HIS A 68 -10.92 2.18 1.86
CA HIS A 68 -10.18 1.39 0.89
C HIS A 68 -8.66 1.64 0.93
N VAL A 69 -8.21 2.87 1.14
CA VAL A 69 -6.80 3.19 1.39
C VAL A 69 -6.29 2.42 2.61
N MET A 70 -7.03 2.44 3.71
CA MET A 70 -6.66 1.76 4.96
C MET A 70 -6.61 0.24 4.79
N ASN A 71 -7.65 -0.34 4.18
CA ASN A 71 -7.73 -1.78 3.95
C ASN A 71 -6.64 -2.26 3.00
N TYR A 72 -6.37 -1.53 1.91
CA TYR A 72 -5.24 -1.78 1.02
C TYR A 72 -3.92 -1.83 1.82
N LYS A 73 -3.60 -0.75 2.54
CA LYS A 73 -2.36 -0.68 3.34
C LYS A 73 -2.25 -1.84 4.32
N SER A 74 -3.35 -2.17 4.99
CA SER A 74 -3.39 -3.24 5.99
C SER A 74 -3.16 -4.61 5.37
N ILE A 75 -3.94 -4.99 4.35
CA ILE A 75 -3.90 -6.32 3.73
C ILE A 75 -2.58 -6.55 2.99
N THR A 76 -2.07 -5.52 2.30
CA THR A 76 -0.88 -5.65 1.48
C THR A 76 0.42 -5.59 2.28
N TRP A 77 0.53 -4.65 3.24
CA TRP A 77 1.82 -4.34 3.87
C TRP A 77 1.97 -4.90 5.28
N SER A 78 0.88 -5.05 6.06
CA SER A 78 0.99 -5.57 7.43
C SER A 78 1.66 -6.94 7.53
N PRO A 79 1.39 -7.92 6.65
CA PRO A 79 2.03 -9.24 6.72
C PRO A 79 3.55 -9.20 6.50
N VAL A 80 4.03 -8.28 5.64
CA VAL A 80 5.47 -8.11 5.40
C VAL A 80 6.11 -7.36 6.57
N LEU A 81 5.45 -6.31 7.07
CA LEU A 81 5.95 -5.53 8.20
C LEU A 81 5.95 -6.32 9.52
N SER A 82 5.07 -7.30 9.69
CA SER A 82 5.08 -8.17 10.88
C SER A 82 6.32 -9.05 10.96
N LEU A 83 6.99 -9.34 9.84
CA LEU A 83 8.24 -10.11 9.83
C LEU A 83 9.40 -9.36 10.52
N LEU A 84 9.28 -8.03 10.62
CA LEU A 84 10.21 -7.15 11.33
C LEU A 84 9.79 -6.86 12.78
N LYS A 85 8.67 -7.45 13.25
CA LYS A 85 8.27 -7.38 14.66
C LYS A 85 8.98 -8.47 15.45
N ASP A 86 9.27 -8.16 16.70
CA ASP A 86 9.76 -9.17 17.64
C ASP A 86 8.57 -9.78 18.38
N GLU A 87 8.33 -11.05 18.12
CA GLU A 87 7.39 -11.87 18.90
C GLU A 87 8.02 -12.40 20.21
N GLY A 88 9.27 -12.01 20.48
CA GLY A 88 10.06 -12.47 21.63
C GLY A 88 10.00 -11.53 22.82
N ASN A 89 10.03 -12.11 24.02
CA ASN A 89 10.13 -11.41 25.29
C ASN A 89 11.35 -10.45 25.28
N PRO A 90 11.19 -9.14 25.58
CA PRO A 90 12.30 -8.19 25.67
C PRO A 90 13.37 -8.59 26.70
N ASN A 91 13.09 -9.56 27.58
CA ASN A 91 14.04 -10.08 28.57
C ASN A 91 14.83 -11.34 28.13
N SER A 92 14.67 -11.85 26.90
CA SER A 92 15.51 -12.98 26.42
C SER A 92 16.73 -12.45 25.66
N ASN A 93 17.86 -12.33 26.35
CA ASN A 93 19.14 -11.81 25.83
C ASN A 93 19.87 -12.72 24.81
N ALA A 94 19.15 -13.55 24.05
CA ALA A 94 19.77 -14.45 23.08
C ALA A 94 18.86 -14.72 21.88
N VAL A 95 18.51 -13.68 21.12
CA VAL A 95 18.09 -13.91 19.73
C VAL A 95 19.34 -14.29 18.95
N SER A 96 19.40 -15.50 18.42
CA SER A 96 20.58 -15.93 17.65
C SER A 96 20.72 -15.11 16.38
N LYS A 97 21.97 -14.79 15.98
CA LYS A 97 22.28 -14.16 14.69
C LYS A 97 21.57 -14.87 13.52
N THR A 98 21.49 -16.19 13.56
CA THR A 98 20.80 -17.02 12.57
C THR A 98 19.28 -16.75 12.49
N HIS A 99 18.64 -16.44 13.61
CA HIS A 99 17.22 -16.08 13.66
C HIS A 99 16.97 -14.69 13.05
N VAL A 100 17.82 -13.71 13.39
CA VAL A 100 17.77 -12.34 12.81
C VAL A 100 17.94 -12.39 11.29
N GLU A 101 18.93 -13.14 10.80
CA GLU A 101 19.14 -13.30 9.36
C GLU A 101 17.96 -13.97 8.66
N LYS A 102 17.32 -14.97 9.29
CA LYS A 102 16.12 -15.61 8.75
C LYS A 102 14.97 -14.60 8.61
N LYS A 103 14.75 -13.76 9.62
CA LYS A 103 13.75 -12.68 9.56
C LYS A 103 14.03 -11.70 8.43
N PHE A 104 15.28 -11.23 8.28
CA PHE A 104 15.67 -10.36 7.16
C PHE A 104 15.37 -10.99 5.80
N ARG A 105 15.77 -12.25 5.60
CA ARG A 105 15.50 -12.98 4.35
C ARG A 105 14.00 -13.10 4.07
N SER A 106 13.21 -13.46 5.08
CA SER A 106 11.75 -13.56 4.97
C SER A 106 11.11 -12.21 4.64
N PHE A 107 11.51 -11.14 5.34
CA PHE A 107 11.04 -9.78 5.07
C PHE A 107 11.33 -9.37 3.64
N TYR A 108 12.58 -9.53 3.20
CA TYR A 108 13.01 -9.11 1.87
C TYR A 108 12.24 -9.86 0.78
N HIS A 109 12.11 -11.18 0.91
CA HIS A 109 11.32 -11.99 -0.03
C HIS A 109 9.84 -11.55 -0.07
N GLY A 110 9.23 -11.29 1.09
CA GLY A 110 7.86 -10.80 1.18
C GLY A 110 7.71 -9.41 0.54
N PHE A 111 8.64 -8.50 0.83
CA PHE A 111 8.68 -7.15 0.30
C PHE A 111 8.81 -7.14 -1.23
N GLU A 112 9.73 -7.92 -1.80
CA GLU A 112 9.91 -8.01 -3.25
C GLU A 112 8.65 -8.53 -3.95
N LYS A 113 8.00 -9.55 -3.37
CA LYS A 113 6.74 -10.10 -3.90
C LYS A 113 5.65 -9.03 -3.93
N VAL A 114 5.50 -8.28 -2.84
CA VAL A 114 4.54 -7.17 -2.75
C VAL A 114 4.90 -6.09 -3.77
N CYS A 115 6.15 -5.62 -3.81
CA CYS A 115 6.58 -4.58 -4.74
C CYS A 115 6.33 -4.98 -6.19
N ARG A 116 6.67 -6.21 -6.58
CA ARG A 116 6.42 -6.72 -7.94
C ARG A 116 4.93 -6.68 -8.29
N ALA A 117 4.06 -7.14 -7.39
CA ALA A 117 2.61 -7.12 -7.62
C ALA A 117 2.06 -5.69 -7.70
N GLN A 118 2.50 -4.81 -6.81
CA GLN A 118 1.98 -3.44 -6.69
C GLN A 118 2.55 -2.47 -7.74
N THR A 119 3.71 -2.76 -8.32
CA THR A 119 4.27 -1.98 -9.44
C THR A 119 3.54 -2.29 -10.75
N ALA A 120 2.98 -3.49 -10.89
CA ALA A 120 2.11 -3.85 -12.01
C ALA A 120 0.74 -3.15 -11.96
N CYS A 121 0.34 -2.62 -10.79
CA CYS A 121 -0.87 -1.83 -10.64
C CYS A 121 -0.65 -0.41 -11.17
N SER A 122 -1.73 0.26 -11.55
CA SER A 122 -1.69 1.67 -11.95
C SER A 122 -2.66 2.48 -11.09
N ILE A 123 -2.18 3.61 -10.58
CA ILE A 123 -2.99 4.66 -9.96
C ILE A 123 -2.86 5.89 -10.88
N PRO A 124 -3.91 6.23 -11.64
CA PRO A 124 -3.83 7.31 -12.62
C PRO A 124 -3.70 8.69 -12.01
N ASP A 125 -4.34 8.94 -10.86
CA ASP A 125 -4.23 10.22 -10.17
C ASP A 125 -2.85 10.35 -9.52
N ASP A 126 -2.10 11.38 -9.94
CA ASP A 126 -0.71 11.56 -9.54
C ASP A 126 -0.58 11.89 -8.04
N GLN A 127 -1.47 12.73 -7.51
CA GLN A 127 -1.44 13.14 -6.11
C GLN A 127 -1.71 11.95 -5.19
N LEU A 128 -2.79 11.20 -5.46
CA LEU A 128 -3.13 9.97 -4.76
C LEU A 128 -1.97 8.96 -4.81
N ARG A 129 -1.34 8.82 -5.98
CA ARG A 129 -0.22 7.91 -6.16
C ARG A 129 0.98 8.30 -5.30
N GLU A 130 1.37 9.56 -5.29
CA GLU A 130 2.49 10.03 -4.46
C GLU A 130 2.16 9.96 -2.96
N ASP A 131 0.94 10.30 -2.54
CA ASP A 131 0.53 10.22 -1.14
C ASP A 131 0.57 8.78 -0.60
N LEU A 132 0.13 7.82 -1.42
CA LEU A 132 0.23 6.40 -1.09
C LEU A 132 1.69 5.94 -1.03
N ARG A 133 2.52 6.30 -2.02
CA ARG A 133 3.95 5.97 -2.02
C ARG A 133 4.64 6.52 -0.78
N ASN A 134 4.44 7.79 -0.46
CA ASN A 134 5.02 8.45 0.71
C ASN A 134 4.58 7.76 2.01
N SER A 135 3.28 7.50 2.15
CA SER A 135 2.73 6.85 3.33
C SER A 135 3.25 5.41 3.53
N ILE A 136 3.38 4.64 2.45
CA ILE A 136 3.92 3.28 2.49
C ILE A 136 5.42 3.31 2.78
N SER A 137 6.16 4.18 2.10
CA SER A 137 7.61 4.33 2.28
C SER A 137 7.96 4.68 3.71
N LEU A 138 7.25 5.63 4.30
CA LEU A 138 7.41 6.00 5.70
C LEU A 138 7.20 4.78 6.63
N LYS A 139 6.15 4.00 6.42
CA LYS A 139 5.86 2.80 7.24
C LYS A 139 6.94 1.72 7.09
N VAL A 140 7.38 1.44 5.86
CA VAL A 140 8.40 0.42 5.58
C VAL A 140 9.74 0.85 6.15
N ASN A 141 10.19 2.08 5.86
CA ASN A 141 11.46 2.60 6.32
C ASN A 141 11.52 2.66 7.85
N HIS A 142 10.46 3.13 8.51
CA HIS A 142 10.39 3.12 9.97
C HIS A 142 10.51 1.70 10.54
N ALA A 143 9.74 0.74 10.02
CA ALA A 143 9.76 -0.63 10.53
C ALA A 143 11.14 -1.29 10.33
N TYR A 144 11.76 -1.06 9.16
CA TYR A 144 13.08 -1.55 8.83
C TYR A 144 14.16 -0.94 9.73
N GLN A 145 14.20 0.39 9.85
CA GLN A 145 15.14 1.10 10.71
C GLN A 145 15.03 0.62 12.15
N LYS A 146 13.82 0.57 12.70
CA LYS A 146 13.59 0.14 14.08
C LYS A 146 14.01 -1.33 14.32
N PHE A 147 14.01 -2.17 13.30
CA PHE A 147 14.47 -3.56 13.38
C PHE A 147 16.00 -3.64 13.31
N VAL A 148 16.62 -2.87 12.41
CA VAL A 148 18.09 -2.76 12.29
C VAL A 148 18.71 -2.23 13.58
N GLU A 149 18.15 -1.16 14.16
CA GLU A 149 18.62 -0.55 15.42
C GLU A 149 18.63 -1.54 16.60
N ARG A 150 17.74 -2.55 16.61
CA ARG A 150 17.71 -3.58 17.65
C ARG A 150 18.72 -4.71 17.43
N HIS A 151 19.29 -4.80 16.24
CA HIS A 151 20.14 -5.91 15.80
C HIS A 151 21.44 -5.43 15.16
N THR A 152 21.94 -4.25 15.55
CA THR A 152 23.17 -3.64 15.04
C THR A 152 24.37 -4.56 15.19
N ASP A 153 24.44 -5.35 16.26
CA ASP A 153 25.53 -6.30 16.51
C ASP A 153 25.52 -7.52 15.56
N HIS A 154 24.51 -7.64 14.72
CA HIS A 154 24.29 -8.81 13.85
C HIS A 154 24.33 -8.47 12.35
N VAL A 155 24.39 -7.19 11.97
CA VAL A 155 24.32 -6.74 10.58
C VAL A 155 25.41 -5.70 10.30
N SER A 156 26.10 -5.81 9.17
CA SER A 156 27.11 -4.82 8.76
C SER A 156 26.48 -3.57 8.14
N ASP A 157 27.09 -2.40 8.37
CA ASP A 157 26.63 -1.11 7.85
C ASP A 157 26.44 -1.11 6.32
N LYS A 158 27.38 -1.70 5.58
CA LYS A 158 27.28 -1.84 4.10
C LYS A 158 26.04 -2.60 3.65
N ARG A 159 25.62 -3.62 4.41
CA ARG A 159 24.42 -4.41 4.10
C ARG A 159 23.16 -3.61 4.40
N ILE A 160 23.17 -2.80 5.46
CA ILE A 160 22.06 -1.92 5.84
C ILE A 160 21.84 -0.87 4.74
N GLU A 161 22.90 -0.20 4.31
CA GLU A 161 22.85 0.84 3.27
C GLU A 161 22.31 0.27 1.94
N TYR A 162 22.88 -0.84 1.47
CA TYR A 162 22.42 -1.48 0.23
C TYR A 162 20.93 -1.87 0.27
N ILE A 163 20.47 -2.45 1.38
CA ILE A 163 19.06 -2.82 1.53
C ILE A 163 18.19 -1.57 1.57
N SER A 164 18.58 -0.55 2.32
CA SER A 164 17.86 0.73 2.38
C SER A 164 17.66 1.34 1.00
N ASP A 165 18.71 1.40 0.18
CA ASP A 165 18.65 1.90 -1.19
C ASP A 165 17.73 1.04 -2.07
N HIS A 166 17.81 -0.28 -1.94
CA HIS A 166 16.96 -1.18 -2.71
C HIS A 166 15.47 -1.03 -2.33
N LEU A 167 15.15 -0.91 -1.04
CA LEU A 167 13.79 -0.66 -0.56
C LEU A 167 13.26 0.65 -1.15
N GLN A 168 14.03 1.73 -1.04
CA GLN A 168 13.64 3.04 -1.55
C GLN A 168 13.41 3.02 -3.07
N ASN A 169 14.30 2.39 -3.83
CA ASN A 169 14.16 2.25 -5.26
C ASN A 169 12.89 1.48 -5.65
N CYS A 170 12.58 0.38 -4.97
CA CYS A 170 11.34 -0.36 -5.21
C CYS A 170 10.08 0.46 -4.89
N LEU A 171 10.09 1.16 -3.74
CA LEU A 171 8.95 1.96 -3.28
C LEU A 171 8.61 3.10 -4.26
N LEU A 172 9.62 3.73 -4.87
CA LEU A 172 9.44 4.78 -5.88
C LEU A 172 8.79 4.29 -7.18
N GLN A 173 8.75 2.98 -7.44
CA GLN A 173 8.16 2.41 -8.65
C GLN A 173 6.71 1.95 -8.45
N LEU A 174 6.21 1.88 -7.21
CA LEU A 174 4.86 1.42 -6.92
C LEU A 174 3.82 2.15 -7.77
N PHE A 175 2.81 1.43 -8.28
CA PHE A 175 1.69 2.00 -9.03
C PHE A 175 2.00 2.68 -10.37
N LYS A 176 3.20 2.49 -10.95
CA LYS A 176 3.53 3.03 -12.29
C LYS A 176 2.91 2.24 -13.46
N GLY A 177 2.33 1.07 -13.21
CA GLY A 177 1.78 0.19 -14.25
C GLY A 177 2.82 -0.50 -15.12
N SER A 178 4.10 -0.52 -14.71
CA SER A 178 5.20 -1.15 -15.43
C SER A 178 5.93 -2.12 -14.49
N GLN A 179 6.10 -3.39 -14.86
CA GLN A 179 6.79 -4.35 -13.97
C GLN A 179 8.28 -4.02 -13.82
N ILE A 180 8.79 -3.97 -12.58
CA ILE A 180 10.24 -3.86 -12.31
C ILE A 180 10.92 -5.16 -12.76
N LYS A 181 11.98 -5.06 -13.57
CA LYS A 181 12.97 -6.12 -13.70
C LYS A 181 13.85 -6.09 -12.45
N ILE A 182 13.49 -6.89 -11.44
CA ILE A 182 14.30 -7.00 -10.23
C ILE A 182 15.63 -7.64 -10.64
N ILE A 183 16.73 -6.89 -10.54
CA ILE A 183 18.07 -7.44 -10.65
C ILE A 183 18.29 -8.21 -9.35
N ALA A 184 18.18 -9.54 -9.42
CA ALA A 184 18.53 -10.39 -8.29
C ALA A 184 20.01 -10.16 -7.95
N GLN A 185 20.32 -9.97 -6.66
CA GLN A 185 21.68 -10.20 -6.19
C GLN A 185 21.81 -11.62 -5.58
N PRO A 186 22.99 -12.25 -5.74
CA PRO A 186 23.29 -13.55 -5.16
C PRO A 186 23.39 -13.43 -3.62
N CYS A 187 23.02 -14.51 -2.96
CA CYS A 187 22.85 -14.69 -1.51
C CYS A 187 23.85 -13.97 -0.58
#